data_AF-A0A8T4E1E2-F1
#
_entry.id   AF-A0A8T4E1E2-F1
#
_cell.length_a   1.000
_cell.length_b   1.000
_cell.length_c   1.000
_cell.angle_alpha   90.00
_cell.angle_beta   90.00
_cell.angle_gamma   90.00
#
_symmetry.space_group_name_H-M   'P 1'
#
loop_
_entity.id
_entity.type
_entity.pdbx_description
1 polymer ?
#
loop_
_entity_poly.entity_id
_entity_poly.type
_entity_poly.pdbx_seq_one_letter_code
_entity_poly.pdbx_strand_id
1 'polypeptide(L)'
;MKGIELTVNSIIIVALGAIVLVLSVLYLSGSMGQMSGLSVESALNDGCRKFAETGMDPSALMLGDIDDDGASDTLLHACRLSMKNMALNSDECKQYCRQKFPGLVP
;
A
#
# COMPACT_ATOMS: atom_id res chain seq x y z
N MET A 1 -11.43 44.15 -31.59
CA MET A 1 -11.31 42.78 -31.05
C MET A 1 -12.50 42.00 -31.58
N LYS A 2 -12.30 41.02 -32.49
CA LYS A 2 -13.39 40.21 -33.02
C LYS A 2 -13.82 39.22 -31.93
N GLY A 3 -15.02 39.40 -31.39
CA GLY A 3 -15.62 38.45 -30.46
C GLY A 3 -15.83 37.13 -31.17
N ILE A 4 -15.37 36.04 -30.57
CA ILE A 4 -15.63 34.69 -31.05
C ILE A 4 -17.09 34.42 -30.66
N GLU A 5 -18.02 34.55 -31.61
CA GLU A 5 -19.39 34.09 -31.44
C GLU A 5 -19.37 32.55 -31.45
N LEU A 6 -19.21 31.97 -30.28
CA LEU A 6 -19.36 30.54 -30.09
C LEU A 6 -20.85 30.22 -30.22
N THR A 7 -21.22 29.47 -31.25
CA THR A 7 -22.54 28.86 -31.32
C THR A 7 -22.75 27.97 -30.08
N VAL A 8 -23.99 27.90 -29.59
CA VAL A 8 -24.35 27.21 -28.34
C VAL A 8 -23.77 25.78 -28.28
N ASN A 9 -23.75 25.08 -29.42
CA ASN A 9 -23.16 23.74 -29.54
C ASN A 9 -21.65 23.72 -29.20
N SER A 10 -20.91 24.75 -29.60
CA SER A 10 -19.48 24.84 -29.33
C SER A 10 -19.19 25.07 -27.85
N ILE A 11 -20.06 25.82 -27.15
CA ILE A 11 -19.95 26.03 -25.69
C ILE A 11 -20.20 24.72 -24.95
N ILE A 12 -21.21 23.95 -25.37
CA ILE A 12 -21.55 22.66 -24.77
C ILE A 12 -20.40 21.66 -24.92
N ILE A 13 -19.78 21.58 -26.10
CA ILE A 13 -18.66 20.67 -26.34
C ILE A 13 -17.45 21.02 -25.46
N VAL A 14 -17.13 22.31 -25.33
CA VAL A 14 -16.03 22.78 -24.48
C VAL A 14 -16.32 22.50 -23.00
N ALA A 15 -17.55 22.72 -22.54
CA ALA A 15 -17.95 22.45 -21.16
C ALA A 15 -17.88 20.95 -20.83
N LEU A 16 -18.38 20.08 -21.72
CA LEU A 16 -18.30 18.62 -21.54
C LEU A 16 -16.85 18.14 -21.55
N GLY A 17 -16.01 18.67 -22.45
CA GLY A 17 -14.59 18.35 -22.48
C GLY A 17 -13.87 18.73 -21.18
N ALA A 18 -14.16 19.91 -20.62
CA ALA A 18 -13.60 20.35 -19.35
C ALA A 18 -14.04 19.46 -18.18
N ILE A 19 -15.32 19.05 -18.13
CA ILE A 19 -15.83 18.15 -17.09
C ILE A 19 -15.15 16.78 -17.16
N VAL A 20 -15.03 16.19 -18.35
CA VAL A 20 -14.33 14.90 -18.54
C VAL A 20 -12.87 15.00 -18.12
N LEU A 21 -12.20 16.10 -18.43
CA LEU A 21 -10.80 16.34 -18.08
C LEU A 21 -10.61 16.48 -16.56
N VAL A 22 -11.50 17.21 -15.88
CA VAL A 22 -11.50 17.32 -14.41
C VAL A 22 -11.75 15.97 -13.75
N LEU A 23 -12.73 15.19 -14.25
CA LEU A 23 -13.03 13.87 -13.72
C LEU A 23 -11.86 12.89 -13.88
N SER A 24 -11.17 12.91 -15.03
CA SER A 24 -10.01 12.05 -15.26
C SER A 24 -8.81 12.44 -14.38
N VAL A 25 -8.58 13.75 -14.15
CA VAL A 25 -7.56 14.21 -13.18
C VAL A 25 -7.89 13.77 -11.76
N LEU A 26 -9.15 13.87 -11.33
CA LEU A 26 -9.58 13.40 -9.99
C LEU A 26 -9.41 11.88 -9.85
N TYR A 27 -9.72 11.12 -10.90
CA TYR A 27 -9.58 9.67 -10.90
C TYR A 27 -8.11 9.23 -10.82
N LEU A 28 -7.23 9.87 -11.60
CA LEU A 28 -5.78 9.63 -11.55
C LEU A 28 -5.16 10.03 -10.20
N SER A 29 -5.62 11.14 -9.61
CA SER A 29 -5.15 11.60 -8.30
C SER A 29 -5.56 10.67 -7.17
N GLY A 30 -6.72 10.00 -7.28
CA GLY A 30 -7.19 9.02 -6.30
C GLY A 30 -6.46 7.67 -6.38
N SER A 31 -5.82 7.35 -7.51
CA SER A 31 -5.20 6.04 -7.75
C SER A 31 -3.71 5.95 -7.39
N MET A 32 -3.04 7.06 -7.01
CA MET A 32 -1.61 7.05 -6.69
C MET A 32 -1.26 6.52 -5.28
N GLY A 33 -2.25 6.20 -4.44
CA GLY A 33 -2.03 5.79 -3.04
C GLY A 33 -1.86 4.29 -2.79
N GLN A 34 -1.75 3.43 -3.80
CA GLN A 34 -1.83 1.96 -3.62
C GLN A 34 -0.61 1.13 -4.04
N MET A 35 0.54 1.74 -4.36
CA MET A 35 1.73 0.96 -4.74
C MET A 35 2.45 0.26 -3.56
N SER A 36 2.29 0.73 -2.33
CA SER A 36 2.97 0.14 -1.15
C SER A 36 2.35 -1.18 -0.67
N GLY A 37 1.15 -1.55 -1.14
CA GLY A 37 0.48 -2.78 -0.68
C GLY A 37 1.16 -4.06 -1.16
N LEU A 38 1.75 -4.03 -2.36
CA LEU A 38 2.39 -5.21 -2.97
C LEU A 38 3.74 -5.53 -2.33
N SER A 39 4.53 -4.52 -1.93
CA SER A 39 5.82 -4.73 -1.24
C SER A 39 5.60 -5.27 0.18
N VAL A 40 4.65 -4.70 0.93
CA VAL A 40 4.34 -5.11 2.31
C VAL A 40 3.87 -6.55 2.37
N GLU A 41 2.96 -6.96 1.48
CA GLU A 41 2.40 -8.32 1.54
C GLU A 41 3.45 -9.40 1.20
N SER A 42 4.33 -9.13 0.23
CA SER A 42 5.44 -10.03 -0.11
C SER A 42 6.45 -10.12 1.02
N ALA A 43 6.88 -8.98 1.57
CA ALA A 43 7.84 -8.94 2.67
C ALA A 43 7.30 -9.65 3.92
N LEU A 44 6.01 -9.46 4.22
CA LEU A 44 5.33 -10.12 5.33
C LEU A 44 5.24 -11.64 5.13
N ASN A 45 4.95 -12.11 3.91
CA ASN A 45 4.92 -13.54 3.59
C ASN A 45 6.30 -14.19 3.78
N ASP A 46 7.33 -13.58 3.20
CA ASP A 46 8.71 -14.06 3.33
C ASP A 46 9.20 -14.00 4.78
N GLY A 47 8.84 -12.95 5.51
CA GLY A 47 9.20 -12.80 6.91
C GLY A 47 8.50 -13.80 7.83
N CYS A 48 7.21 -14.04 7.65
CA CYS A 48 6.50 -15.08 8.39
C CYS A 48 7.06 -16.48 8.09
N ARG A 49 7.48 -16.76 6.85
CA ARG A 49 8.15 -18.02 6.49
C ARG A 49 9.49 -18.17 7.21
N LYS A 50 10.34 -17.13 7.20
CA LYS A 50 11.61 -17.12 7.94
C LYS A 50 11.39 -17.23 9.45
N PHE A 51 10.38 -16.57 10.00
CA PHE A 51 9.98 -16.72 11.39
C PHE A 51 9.67 -18.19 11.70
N ALA A 52 8.94 -18.85 10.82
CA ALA A 52 8.61 -20.25 11.00
C ALA A 52 9.83 -21.18 10.92
N GLU A 53 10.82 -20.86 10.08
CA GLU A 53 12.04 -21.66 9.93
C GLU A 53 13.05 -21.44 11.08
N THR A 54 13.12 -20.21 11.61
CA THR A 54 14.19 -19.80 12.54
C THR A 54 13.72 -19.61 13.99
N GLY A 55 12.41 -19.41 14.21
CA GLY A 55 11.85 -19.06 15.51
C GLY A 55 12.28 -17.69 16.05
N MET A 56 12.97 -16.87 15.25
CA MET A 56 13.50 -15.57 15.67
C MET A 56 12.39 -14.58 16.00
N ASP A 57 12.57 -13.71 16.99
CA ASP A 57 11.55 -12.72 17.33
C ASP A 57 11.25 -11.78 16.14
N PRO A 58 9.98 -11.46 15.84
CA PRO A 58 9.63 -10.55 14.74
C PRO A 58 10.30 -9.18 14.80
N SER A 59 10.66 -8.70 15.98
CA SER A 59 11.39 -7.43 16.14
C SER A 59 12.87 -7.52 15.73
N ALA A 60 13.44 -8.72 15.67
CA ALA A 60 14.82 -8.96 15.29
C ALA A 60 14.97 -9.43 13.83
N LEU A 61 13.89 -9.85 13.18
CA LEU A 61 13.90 -10.38 11.83
C LEU A 61 13.82 -9.25 10.80
N MET A 62 14.93 -8.95 10.14
CA MET A 62 15.03 -7.89 9.12
C MET A 62 14.49 -8.36 7.75
N LEU A 63 13.74 -7.50 7.06
CA LEU A 63 13.08 -7.79 5.79
C LEU A 63 13.50 -6.87 4.63
N GLY A 64 14.22 -5.78 4.91
CA GLY A 64 14.56 -4.74 3.94
C GLY A 64 13.66 -3.51 4.12
N ASP A 65 13.82 -2.50 3.28
CA ASP A 65 13.00 -1.28 3.30
C ASP A 65 11.65 -1.55 2.60
N ILE A 66 10.56 -1.56 3.36
CA ILE A 66 9.22 -1.95 2.91
C ILE A 66 8.32 -0.72 2.73
N ASP A 67 8.56 0.34 3.51
CA ASP A 67 7.82 1.60 3.45
C ASP A 67 8.54 2.76 2.75
N ASP A 68 9.71 2.48 2.16
CA ASP A 68 10.53 3.41 1.36
C ASP A 68 11.04 4.60 2.19
N ASP A 69 11.30 4.39 3.49
CA ASP A 69 11.84 5.39 4.41
C ASP A 69 13.38 5.47 4.39
N GLY A 70 14.02 4.57 3.65
CA GLY A 70 15.48 4.46 3.52
C GLY A 70 16.15 3.63 4.62
N ALA A 71 15.38 3.06 5.55
CA ALA A 71 15.86 2.17 6.60
C ALA A 71 15.39 0.72 6.37
N SER A 72 16.09 -0.24 6.97
CA SER A 72 15.64 -1.63 6.93
C SER A 72 14.57 -1.88 7.98
N ASP A 73 13.47 -2.47 7.54
CA ASP A 73 12.34 -2.83 8.39
C ASP A 73 12.46 -4.22 8.99
N THR A 74 11.68 -4.39 10.04
CA THR A 74 11.52 -5.66 10.75
C THR A 74 10.21 -6.34 10.36
N LEU A 75 10.10 -7.64 10.61
CA LEU A 75 8.83 -8.37 10.49
C LEU A 75 7.73 -7.74 11.35
N LEU A 76 8.07 -7.24 12.54
CA LEU A 76 7.12 -6.52 13.38
C LEU A 76 6.59 -5.26 12.69
N HIS A 77 7.46 -4.50 12.01
CA HIS A 77 7.03 -3.33 11.24
C HIS A 77 6.13 -3.71 10.07
N ALA A 78 6.50 -4.74 9.32
CA ALA A 78 5.65 -5.29 8.25
C ALA A 78 4.25 -5.70 8.77
N CYS A 79 4.18 -6.35 9.94
CA CYS A 79 2.91 -6.69 10.61
C CYS A 79 2.09 -5.43 10.94
N ARG A 80 2.72 -4.38 11.48
CA ARG A 80 2.05 -3.11 11.82
C ARG A 80 1.49 -2.41 10.59
N LEU A 81 2.24 -2.38 9.50
CA LEU A 81 1.81 -1.80 8.23
C LEU A 81 0.65 -2.60 7.62
N SER A 82 0.77 -3.93 7.55
CA SER A 82 -0.26 -4.81 6.98
C SER A 82 -1.57 -4.76 7.76
N MET A 83 -1.50 -4.79 9.09
CA MET A 83 -2.68 -4.76 9.98
C MET A 83 -3.16 -3.33 10.29
N LYS A 84 -2.45 -2.30 9.78
CA LYS A 84 -2.69 -0.89 10.08
C LYS A 84 -2.81 -0.61 11.58
N ASN A 85 -2.00 -1.29 12.38
CA ASN A 85 -1.98 -1.18 13.84
C ASN A 85 -0.55 -1.01 14.34
N MET A 86 -0.13 0.23 14.58
CA MET A 86 1.23 0.52 15.07
C MET A 86 1.46 0.11 16.53
N ALA A 87 0.40 -0.10 17.32
CA ALA A 87 0.51 -0.59 18.70
C ALA A 87 0.75 -2.10 18.77
N LEU A 88 0.71 -2.79 17.63
CA LEU A 88 0.88 -4.23 17.56
C LEU A 88 2.26 -4.65 18.09
N ASN A 89 2.26 -5.65 18.95
CA ASN A 89 3.46 -6.19 19.59
C ASN A 89 3.98 -7.47 18.91
N SER A 90 5.19 -7.92 19.28
CA SER A 90 5.80 -9.11 18.69
C SER A 90 4.94 -10.36 18.83
N ASP A 91 4.24 -10.56 19.94
CA ASP A 91 3.45 -11.78 20.17
C ASP A 91 2.18 -11.82 19.31
N GLU A 92 1.54 -10.67 19.11
CA GLU A 92 0.43 -10.54 18.15
C GLU A 92 0.90 -10.83 16.72
N CYS A 93 2.08 -10.33 16.32
CA CYS A 93 2.66 -10.63 15.00
C CYS A 93 3.00 -12.12 14.85
N LYS A 94 3.52 -12.78 15.90
CA LYS A 94 3.76 -14.24 15.91
C LYS A 94 2.45 -15.00 15.70
N GLN A 95 1.39 -14.62 16.41
CA GLN A 95 0.08 -15.25 16.25
C GLN A 95 -0.46 -15.06 14.83
N TYR A 96 -0.32 -13.87 14.26
CA TYR A 96 -0.69 -13.59 12.88
C TYR A 96 0.07 -14.51 11.91
N CYS A 97 1.39 -14.62 12.01
CA CYS A 97 2.17 -15.50 11.14
C CYS A 97 1.77 -16.97 11.28
N ARG A 98 1.48 -17.45 12.51
CA ARG A 98 0.99 -18.82 12.75
C ARG A 98 -0.37 -19.10 12.12
N GLN A 99 -1.27 -18.11 12.13
CA GLN A 99 -2.56 -18.23 11.47
C GLN A 99 -2.44 -18.21 9.94
N LYS A 100 -1.51 -17.40 9.41
CA LYS A 100 -1.29 -17.26 7.96
C LYS A 100 -0.57 -18.48 7.35
N PHE A 101 0.28 -19.16 8.12
CA PHE A 101 1.01 -20.37 7.71
C PHE A 101 0.72 -21.55 8.66
N PRO A 102 -0.50 -22.12 8.63
CA PRO A 102 -0.83 -23.26 9.47
C PRO A 102 0.02 -24.47 9.06
N GLY A 103 0.96 -24.88 9.90
CA GLY A 103 1.84 -26.04 9.68
C GLY A 103 3.33 -25.71 9.47
N LEU A 104 3.66 -24.43 9.31
CA LEU A 104 5.03 -23.93 9.43
C LEU A 104 5.18 -23.33 10.84
N VAL A 105 5.41 -24.19 11.81
CA VAL A 105 5.72 -23.79 13.19
C VAL A 105 7.10 -24.38 13.51
N PRO A 106 8.04 -23.60 14.07
CA PRO A 106 9.23 -24.15 14.70
C PRO A 106 8.88 -24.80 16.03
#